data_AF-A0A7S4EZM4-F1
#
_entry.id   AF-A0A7S4EZM4-F1
#
_cell.length_a   1.000
_cell.length_b   1.000
_cell.length_c   1.000
_cell.angle_alpha   90.00
_cell.angle_beta   90.00
_cell.angle_gamma   90.00
#
_symmetry.space_group_name_H-M   'P 1'
#
loop_
_entity.id
_entity.type
_entity.pdbx_description
1 polymer ?
#
loop_
_entity_poly.entity_id
_entity_poly.type
_entity_poly.pdbx_seq_one_letter_code
_entity_poly.pdbx_strand_id
1 'polypeptide(L)'
;MNIHVVSIRTLILTATAYLQITFARRDRRSWQSEVGRQYNLNVTKAIIKSHSKSRNCDSLHSYLLHRSTASAGATRAAMPLPLPSLKPPNFVFVVGDDIGYGDLHCYGHPYAKTTFLDRLAREGTLFRKFYTGGRTCAPSRAALMTSRNPVLIPYEYGLGNQTLTQMLYDSGYAVAHFGKWHLGKKPDASSPVYGFDMLVETHASLNGCMQASGLGIDERLFSAAIAWLTSHLQVDAARPFYINVWPHTPHDPVFTCQVEQASTALPKQPPFDFDIRDFGANMQAKLKLAEEAGINTQVAMGRYLRAVSALDINFGRLMAGMEKLRLQNDTVVVFTSDHGPDVTTSVGVTTLRRGVHEFSGASPYLMGYAGGLRGGKFTNFDGGLRAPFIVRWPGRTLCHALHAQHCSLFERAG
;
A
#
# COMPACT_ATOMS: atom_id res chain seq x y z
N MET A 1 -36.44 9.57 7.86
CA MET A 1 -35.06 9.90 8.26
C MET A 1 -34.13 9.11 7.35
N ASN A 2 -33.90 9.63 6.13
CA ASN A 2 -33.19 8.91 5.07
C ASN A 2 -31.75 9.42 4.99
N ILE A 3 -30.80 8.63 5.52
CA ILE A 3 -29.37 8.91 5.39
C ILE A 3 -28.91 8.22 4.11
N HIS A 4 -28.53 9.01 3.12
CA HIS A 4 -28.02 8.54 1.84
C HIS A 4 -26.70 7.78 2.03
N VAL A 5 -26.72 6.50 1.67
CA VAL A 5 -25.55 5.62 1.58
C VAL A 5 -24.66 6.10 0.43
N VAL A 6 -23.51 6.68 0.75
CA VAL A 6 -22.47 6.96 -0.25
C VAL A 6 -21.63 5.70 -0.41
N SER A 7 -21.76 5.04 -1.57
CA SER A 7 -20.96 3.88 -1.97
C SER A 7 -19.45 4.20 -1.88
N ILE A 8 -18.64 3.29 -1.33
CA ILE A 8 -17.18 3.41 -1.16
C ILE A 8 -16.44 3.66 -2.49
N ARG A 9 -17.06 3.29 -3.62
CA ARG A 9 -16.59 3.68 -4.95
C ARG A 9 -16.47 5.21 -5.04
N THR A 10 -17.43 5.94 -4.47
CA THR A 10 -17.43 7.40 -4.38
C THR A 10 -16.37 7.93 -3.42
N LEU A 11 -15.87 7.19 -2.44
CA LEU A 11 -14.87 7.69 -1.47
C LEU A 11 -13.43 7.62 -2.02
N ILE A 12 -13.11 6.51 -2.71
CA ILE A 12 -11.88 6.39 -3.51
C ILE A 12 -11.97 7.36 -4.70
N LEU A 13 -13.08 7.36 -5.44
CA LEU A 13 -13.28 8.32 -6.52
C LEU A 13 -13.34 9.76 -6.03
N THR A 14 -13.76 10.10 -4.81
CA THR A 14 -13.70 11.50 -4.31
C THR A 14 -12.31 11.87 -3.84
N ALA A 15 -11.51 10.98 -3.25
CA ALA A 15 -10.10 11.30 -2.98
C ALA A 15 -9.34 11.55 -4.30
N THR A 16 -9.54 10.70 -5.31
CA THR A 16 -8.88 10.84 -6.61
C THR A 16 -9.51 11.93 -7.50
N ALA A 17 -10.83 12.15 -7.46
CA ALA A 17 -11.52 13.21 -8.21
C ALA A 17 -11.42 14.58 -7.53
N TYR A 18 -11.29 14.67 -6.20
CA TYR A 18 -10.94 15.93 -5.54
C TYR A 18 -9.52 16.36 -5.96
N LEU A 19 -8.61 15.39 -6.12
CA LEU A 19 -7.29 15.58 -6.74
C LEU A 19 -7.33 15.81 -8.27
N GLN A 20 -8.46 15.70 -8.97
CA GLN A 20 -8.54 16.02 -10.42
C GLN A 20 -9.36 17.29 -10.70
N ILE A 21 -10.45 17.52 -9.97
CA ILE A 21 -11.35 18.68 -10.12
C ILE A 21 -10.68 19.96 -9.60
N THR A 22 -9.87 19.86 -8.55
CA THR A 22 -9.09 21.00 -8.02
C THR A 22 -7.99 21.42 -9.01
N PHE A 23 -7.44 20.47 -9.78
CA PHE A 23 -6.44 20.73 -10.82
C PHE A 23 -7.06 21.24 -12.13
N ALA A 24 -8.23 20.71 -12.54
CA ALA A 24 -8.94 21.16 -13.75
C ALA A 24 -9.49 22.59 -13.65
N ARG A 25 -9.67 23.14 -12.43
CA ARG A 25 -10.12 24.53 -12.22
C ARG A 25 -8.98 25.55 -12.22
N ARG A 26 -7.74 25.14 -11.92
CA ARG A 26 -6.59 26.06 -11.87
C ARG A 26 -5.94 26.32 -13.25
N ASP A 27 -6.13 25.43 -14.22
CA ASP A 27 -5.36 25.47 -15.47
C ASP A 27 -6.17 25.72 -16.77
N ARG A 28 -7.35 26.34 -16.66
CA ARG A 28 -8.15 26.72 -17.86
C ARG A 28 -7.57 27.88 -18.67
N ARG A 29 -6.51 28.55 -18.21
CA ARG A 29 -5.95 29.72 -18.90
C ARG A 29 -4.69 29.44 -19.72
N SER A 30 -4.05 28.27 -19.59
CA SER A 30 -2.83 27.94 -20.36
C SER A 30 -3.06 26.90 -21.49
N TRP A 31 -4.23 26.25 -21.52
CA TRP A 31 -4.53 25.11 -22.39
C TRP A 31 -5.13 25.48 -23.77
N GLN A 32 -4.65 26.56 -24.41
CA GLN A 32 -5.08 26.96 -25.76
C GLN A 32 -3.94 27.30 -26.74
N SER A 33 -2.81 26.60 -26.70
CA SER A 33 -1.87 26.66 -27.84
C SER A 33 -1.40 25.29 -28.35
N GLU A 34 -1.59 25.14 -29.67
CA GLU A 34 -0.92 24.29 -30.65
C GLU A 34 -0.89 22.74 -30.60
N VAL A 35 -1.45 22.04 -29.59
CA VAL A 35 -1.41 20.54 -29.60
C VAL A 35 -2.79 19.86 -29.69
N GLY A 36 -3.89 20.63 -29.60
CA GLY A 36 -5.26 20.11 -29.55
C GLY A 36 -5.98 19.84 -30.88
N ARG A 37 -5.36 20.06 -32.05
CA ARG A 37 -6.08 20.00 -33.35
C ARG A 37 -5.92 18.70 -34.16
N GLN A 38 -4.99 17.80 -33.82
CA GLN A 38 -4.71 16.65 -34.71
C GLN A 38 -5.32 15.29 -34.28
N TYR A 39 -5.95 15.16 -33.11
CA TYR A 39 -6.38 13.85 -32.59
C TYR A 39 -7.83 13.78 -32.11
N ASN A 40 -8.76 14.44 -32.83
CA ASN A 40 -10.18 14.33 -32.48
C ASN A 40 -11.12 14.33 -33.70
N LEU A 41 -10.91 13.37 -34.60
CA LEU A 41 -11.90 12.98 -35.61
C LEU A 41 -11.73 11.48 -35.85
N ASN A 42 -12.46 10.65 -35.09
CA ASN A 42 -13.02 9.34 -35.54
C ASN A 42 -13.58 8.46 -34.41
N VAL A 43 -13.43 8.78 -33.12
CA VAL A 43 -13.94 7.91 -32.04
C VAL A 43 -15.35 8.28 -31.55
N THR A 44 -15.81 9.52 -31.75
CA THR A 44 -17.10 9.98 -31.21
C THR A 44 -18.34 9.55 -32.02
N LYS A 45 -18.18 8.92 -33.20
CA LYS A 45 -19.32 8.46 -34.02
C LYS A 45 -19.68 6.98 -33.87
N ALA A 46 -18.89 6.18 -33.15
CA ALA A 46 -19.11 4.73 -33.05
C ALA A 46 -19.89 4.27 -31.80
N ILE A 47 -20.07 5.12 -30.78
CA ILE A 47 -20.65 4.69 -29.48
C ILE A 47 -22.17 4.96 -29.37
N ILE A 48 -22.76 5.76 -30.26
CA ILE A 48 -24.20 6.12 -30.19
C ILE A 48 -25.12 5.13 -30.95
N LYS A 49 -24.60 4.09 -31.62
CA LYS A 49 -25.43 3.26 -32.54
C LYS A 49 -25.71 1.81 -32.14
N SER A 50 -25.49 1.39 -30.89
CA SER A 50 -25.72 -0.03 -30.54
C SER A 50 -26.24 -0.30 -29.12
N HIS A 51 -27.29 0.39 -28.66
CA HIS A 51 -28.07 -0.10 -27.50
C HIS A 51 -29.57 0.07 -27.75
N SER A 52 -30.13 -0.84 -28.55
CA SER A 52 -31.57 -1.16 -28.52
C SER A 52 -31.75 -2.67 -28.63
N LYS A 53 -32.45 -3.26 -27.65
CA LYS A 53 -33.00 -4.63 -27.54
C LYS A 53 -32.43 -5.43 -26.36
N SER A 54 -33.12 -5.33 -25.23
CA SER A 54 -33.79 -6.50 -24.63
C SER A 54 -34.89 -6.02 -23.68
N ARG A 55 -36.01 -6.73 -23.74
CA ARG A 55 -37.28 -6.47 -23.05
C ARG A 55 -37.41 -7.35 -21.79
N ASN A 56 -38.40 -6.99 -20.98
CA ASN A 56 -39.10 -7.74 -19.93
C ASN A 56 -38.46 -7.71 -18.53
N CYS A 57 -39.11 -7.02 -17.59
CA CYS A 57 -40.22 -7.60 -16.81
C CYS A 57 -41.03 -6.48 -16.13
N ASP A 58 -42.34 -6.53 -16.37
CA ASP A 58 -43.37 -5.70 -15.74
C ASP A 58 -43.64 -6.13 -14.29
N SER A 59 -43.98 -5.16 -13.44
CA SER A 59 -45.24 -5.08 -12.66
C SER A 59 -45.03 -4.45 -11.27
N LEU A 60 -45.68 -3.30 -11.05
CA LEU A 60 -46.69 -3.12 -9.99
C LEU A 60 -47.32 -1.70 -10.06
N HIS A 61 -48.61 -1.75 -10.37
CA HIS A 61 -49.71 -0.78 -10.42
C HIS A 61 -49.68 0.50 -9.53
N SER A 62 -49.80 1.66 -10.20
CA SER A 62 -50.91 2.66 -10.21
C SER A 62 -51.64 3.17 -8.95
N TYR A 63 -52.24 4.37 -9.11
CA TYR A 63 -53.23 5.12 -8.28
C TYR A 63 -52.59 6.02 -7.19
N LEU A 64 -52.79 7.35 -7.08
CA LEU A 64 -53.88 8.26 -7.47
C LEU A 64 -53.39 9.69 -7.75
N LEU A 65 -53.99 10.30 -8.77
CA LEU A 65 -54.03 11.75 -8.98
C LEU A 65 -55.04 12.37 -7.99
N HIS A 66 -54.62 13.38 -7.23
CA HIS A 66 -55.52 14.42 -6.72
C HIS A 66 -54.88 15.79 -6.96
N ARG A 67 -55.60 16.60 -7.73
CA ARG A 67 -55.34 18.03 -7.90
C ARG A 67 -55.69 18.74 -6.58
N SER A 68 -54.78 19.54 -6.05
CA SER A 68 -55.16 20.74 -5.30
C SER A 68 -54.28 21.91 -5.74
N THR A 69 -54.97 22.98 -6.08
CA THR A 69 -54.44 24.31 -6.38
C THR A 69 -54.00 24.98 -5.08
N ALA A 70 -52.72 25.35 -4.95
CA ALA A 70 -52.27 26.30 -3.94
C ALA A 70 -51.00 27.03 -4.38
N SER A 71 -50.98 28.32 -4.04
CA SER A 71 -50.08 29.43 -4.36
C SER A 71 -48.63 29.14 -4.78
N ALA A 72 -48.20 29.92 -5.78
CA ALA A 72 -46.79 30.19 -6.07
C ALA A 72 -46.12 30.93 -4.90
N GLY A 73 -45.63 30.18 -3.92
CA GLY A 73 -44.62 30.65 -2.99
C GLY A 73 -43.24 30.42 -3.61
N ALA A 74 -42.51 31.48 -3.93
CA ALA A 74 -41.13 31.40 -4.36
C ALA A 74 -40.28 30.83 -3.21
N THR A 75 -40.09 29.51 -3.19
CA THR A 75 -39.07 28.86 -2.37
C THR A 75 -37.73 29.25 -2.95
N ARG A 76 -37.11 30.25 -2.31
CA ARG A 76 -35.69 30.56 -2.49
C ARG A 76 -34.94 29.26 -2.19
N ALA A 77 -34.45 28.58 -3.22
CA ALA A 77 -33.62 27.40 -3.06
C ALA A 77 -32.47 27.81 -2.14
N ALA A 78 -32.44 27.24 -0.93
CA ALA A 78 -31.33 27.45 -0.01
C ALA A 78 -30.07 27.04 -0.77
N MET A 79 -29.16 28.00 -1.01
CA MET A 79 -27.85 27.66 -1.54
C MET A 79 -27.25 26.62 -0.57
N PRO A 80 -26.73 25.49 -1.07
CA PRO A 80 -26.07 24.54 -0.21
C PRO A 80 -24.98 25.30 0.55
N LEU A 81 -25.05 25.27 1.88
CA LEU A 81 -24.01 25.79 2.76
C LEU A 81 -22.67 25.28 2.22
N PRO A 82 -21.67 26.15 1.99
CA PRO A 82 -20.36 25.70 1.57
C PRO A 82 -19.88 24.65 2.56
N LEU A 83 -19.56 23.46 2.04
CA LEU A 83 -18.93 22.41 2.84
C LEU A 83 -17.72 23.06 3.55
N PRO A 84 -17.53 22.84 4.86
CA PRO A 84 -16.37 23.37 5.57
C PRO A 84 -15.14 23.06 4.73
N SER A 85 -14.28 24.05 4.48
CA SER A 85 -13.02 23.86 3.75
C SER A 85 -12.22 22.81 4.51
N LEU A 86 -12.29 21.56 4.08
CA LEU A 86 -11.60 20.47 4.73
C LEU A 86 -10.11 20.73 4.56
N LYS A 87 -9.41 20.90 5.69
CA LYS A 87 -7.94 20.94 5.70
C LYS A 87 -7.46 19.73 4.89
N PRO A 88 -6.53 19.91 3.93
CA PRO A 88 -5.96 18.79 3.20
C PRO A 88 -5.41 17.75 4.21
N PRO A 89 -5.73 16.46 4.05
CA PRO A 89 -5.25 15.43 4.97
C PRO A 89 -3.75 15.21 4.77
N ASN A 90 -3.11 14.68 5.81
CA ASN A 90 -1.76 14.13 5.71
C ASN A 90 -1.79 12.67 5.24
N PHE A 91 -0.66 12.18 4.74
CA PHE A 91 -0.53 10.80 4.26
C PHE A 91 0.74 10.13 4.82
N VAL A 92 0.57 8.92 5.33
CA VAL A 92 1.66 8.02 5.72
C VAL A 92 1.49 6.71 4.97
N PHE A 93 2.40 6.41 4.06
CA PHE A 93 2.41 5.19 3.26
C PHE A 93 3.53 4.26 3.73
N VAL A 94 3.15 3.19 4.43
CA VAL A 94 4.07 2.13 4.86
C VAL A 94 4.04 0.98 3.84
N VAL A 95 5.17 0.71 3.18
CA VAL A 95 5.27 -0.31 2.13
C VAL A 95 6.32 -1.33 2.50
N GLY A 96 5.88 -2.50 2.99
CA GLY A 96 6.71 -3.65 3.28
C GLY A 96 7.35 -4.25 2.04
N ASP A 97 8.48 -4.92 2.25
CA ASP A 97 9.35 -5.48 1.21
C ASP A 97 9.35 -7.01 1.31
N ASP A 98 8.75 -7.70 0.33
CA ASP A 98 8.51 -9.15 0.34
C ASP A 98 7.47 -9.66 1.38
N ILE A 99 6.52 -8.83 1.82
CA ILE A 99 5.45 -9.30 2.73
C ILE A 99 4.35 -9.97 1.92
N GLY A 100 4.23 -11.28 2.06
CA GLY A 100 3.19 -12.05 1.42
C GLY A 100 1.79 -11.72 1.93
N TYR A 101 0.80 -11.99 1.07
CA TYR A 101 -0.62 -11.83 1.41
C TYR A 101 -0.99 -12.48 2.74
N GLY A 102 -0.39 -13.63 3.07
CA GLY A 102 -0.70 -14.40 4.27
C GLY A 102 0.29 -14.21 5.42
N ASP A 103 1.19 -13.22 5.40
CA ASP A 103 2.24 -13.06 6.42
C ASP A 103 1.77 -12.36 7.71
N LEU A 104 0.61 -11.71 7.68
CA LEU A 104 0.05 -11.01 8.83
C LEU A 104 -1.04 -11.86 9.51
N HIS A 105 -1.19 -11.74 10.82
CA HIS A 105 -2.24 -12.43 11.55
C HIS A 105 -3.64 -12.00 11.09
N CYS A 106 -3.88 -10.70 10.89
CA CYS A 106 -5.13 -10.20 10.32
C CYS A 106 -5.44 -10.69 8.89
N TYR A 107 -4.47 -11.28 8.19
CA TYR A 107 -4.65 -11.94 6.90
C TYR A 107 -4.67 -13.48 6.99
N GLY A 108 -4.56 -14.05 8.19
CA GLY A 108 -4.71 -15.48 8.45
C GLY A 108 -3.40 -16.25 8.59
N HIS A 109 -2.27 -15.59 8.85
CA HIS A 109 -1.05 -16.34 9.22
C HIS A 109 -1.31 -17.10 10.54
N PRO A 110 -1.07 -18.43 10.60
CA PRO A 110 -1.39 -19.22 11.79
C PRO A 110 -0.55 -18.86 13.02
N TYR A 111 0.67 -18.33 12.79
CA TYR A 111 1.65 -18.09 13.86
C TYR A 111 2.19 -16.64 13.97
N ALA A 112 1.75 -15.72 13.11
CA ALA A 112 2.32 -14.37 13.11
C ALA A 112 1.80 -13.59 14.31
N LYS A 113 2.64 -12.72 14.88
CA LYS A 113 2.25 -11.79 15.95
C LYS A 113 2.42 -10.38 15.44
N THR A 114 1.33 -9.81 14.91
CA THR A 114 1.27 -8.49 14.27
C THR A 114 0.24 -7.59 14.94
N THR A 115 0.41 -7.36 16.25
CA THR A 115 -0.54 -6.64 17.12
C THR A 115 -0.95 -5.27 16.59
N PHE A 116 0.00 -4.49 16.05
CA PHE A 116 -0.25 -3.10 15.64
C PHE A 116 -0.90 -3.02 14.26
N LEU A 117 -0.49 -3.86 13.32
CA LEU A 117 -1.13 -3.98 12.00
C LEU A 117 -2.53 -4.60 12.11
N ASP A 118 -2.72 -5.56 13.03
CA ASP A 118 -4.05 -6.08 13.34
C ASP A 118 -4.95 -4.99 13.93
N ARG A 119 -4.39 -4.11 14.77
CA ARG A 119 -5.11 -2.94 15.27
C ARG A 119 -5.46 -1.97 14.14
N LEU A 120 -4.54 -1.70 13.22
CA LEU A 120 -4.80 -0.89 12.03
C LEU A 120 -5.94 -1.48 11.19
N ALA A 121 -5.95 -2.80 11.00
CA ALA A 121 -7.03 -3.50 10.30
C ALA A 121 -8.38 -3.38 11.00
N ARG A 122 -8.40 -3.46 12.35
CA ARG A 122 -9.63 -3.25 13.14
C ARG A 122 -10.14 -1.82 13.07
N GLU A 123 -9.25 -0.83 13.17
CA GLU A 123 -9.60 0.59 13.18
C GLU A 123 -9.79 1.20 11.78
N GLY A 124 -9.44 0.45 10.73
CA GLY A 124 -9.54 0.88 9.34
C GLY A 124 -10.32 -0.11 8.49
N THR A 125 -9.99 -0.12 7.20
CA THR A 125 -10.52 -1.02 6.18
C THR A 125 -9.42 -1.95 5.69
N LEU A 126 -9.65 -3.25 5.79
CA LEU A 126 -8.75 -4.30 5.28
C LEU A 126 -9.26 -4.79 3.93
N PHE A 127 -8.38 -4.88 2.93
CA PHE A 127 -8.73 -5.28 1.57
C PHE A 127 -8.23 -6.69 1.27
N ARG A 128 -9.14 -7.62 0.95
CA ARG A 128 -8.78 -9.02 0.65
C ARG A 128 -8.29 -9.24 -0.78
N LYS A 129 -8.52 -8.28 -1.68
CA LYS A 129 -8.19 -8.40 -3.10
C LYS A 129 -7.49 -7.15 -3.65
N PHE A 130 -6.34 -6.83 -3.05
CA PHE A 130 -5.45 -5.80 -3.53
C PHE A 130 -4.28 -6.40 -4.33
N TYR A 131 -3.98 -5.80 -5.48
CA TYR A 131 -2.92 -6.24 -6.37
C TYR A 131 -1.85 -5.17 -6.57
N THR A 132 -0.60 -5.61 -6.46
CA THR A 132 0.59 -4.78 -6.68
C THR A 132 0.84 -4.58 -8.17
N GLY A 133 1.69 -3.60 -8.48
CA GLY A 133 1.94 -3.18 -9.85
C GLY A 133 2.99 -4.01 -10.58
N GLY A 134 3.76 -4.79 -9.82
CA GLY A 134 4.79 -5.68 -10.33
C GLY A 134 5.01 -6.85 -9.38
N ARG A 135 5.65 -7.90 -9.91
CA ARG A 135 5.99 -9.14 -9.19
C ARG A 135 7.34 -9.10 -8.46
N THR A 136 7.99 -7.93 -8.46
CA THR A 136 9.29 -7.64 -7.84
C THR A 136 9.33 -6.16 -7.41
N CYS A 137 10.30 -5.81 -6.56
CA CYS A 137 10.32 -4.53 -5.85
C CYS A 137 10.26 -3.30 -6.77
N ALA A 138 11.24 -3.15 -7.68
CA ALA A 138 11.40 -1.97 -8.52
C ALA A 138 10.17 -1.66 -9.40
N PRO A 139 9.64 -2.60 -10.22
CA PRO A 139 8.47 -2.31 -11.04
C PRO A 139 7.22 -1.98 -10.22
N SER A 140 7.03 -2.61 -9.06
CA SER A 140 5.88 -2.32 -8.20
C SER A 140 5.98 -0.96 -7.50
N ARG A 141 7.18 -0.57 -7.05
CA ARG A 141 7.43 0.75 -6.49
C ARG A 141 7.31 1.84 -7.57
N ALA A 142 7.71 1.56 -8.81
CA ALA A 142 7.53 2.47 -9.94
C ALA A 142 6.04 2.68 -10.25
N ALA A 143 5.28 1.59 -10.22
CA ALA A 143 3.83 1.62 -10.34
C ALA A 143 3.17 2.47 -9.24
N LEU A 144 3.53 2.23 -7.98
CA LEU A 144 3.02 3.01 -6.85
C LEU A 144 3.32 4.51 -7.02
N MET A 145 4.54 4.84 -7.42
CA MET A 145 4.97 6.23 -7.54
C MET A 145 4.37 6.97 -8.74
N THR A 146 3.89 6.27 -9.77
CA THR A 146 3.46 6.91 -11.03
C THR A 146 2.00 6.61 -11.41
N SER A 147 1.36 5.66 -10.73
CA SER A 147 0.05 5.09 -11.12
C SER A 147 0.01 4.55 -12.56
N ARG A 148 1.16 4.12 -13.09
CA ARG A 148 1.30 3.63 -14.48
C ARG A 148 1.85 2.23 -14.51
N ASN A 149 1.36 1.41 -15.44
CA ASN A 149 1.89 0.06 -15.65
C ASN A 149 3.43 0.13 -15.86
N PRO A 150 4.24 -0.65 -15.11
CA PRO A 150 5.69 -0.54 -15.14
C PRO A 150 6.31 -0.95 -16.47
N VAL A 151 5.60 -1.69 -17.33
CA VAL A 151 6.02 -1.94 -18.71
C VAL A 151 6.17 -0.62 -19.50
N LEU A 152 5.45 0.43 -19.10
CA LEU A 152 5.47 1.75 -19.72
C LEU A 152 6.40 2.74 -19.02
N ILE A 153 7.22 2.27 -18.06
CA ILE A 153 8.11 3.11 -17.27
C ILE A 153 9.52 2.54 -17.37
N PRO A 154 10.47 3.27 -17.96
CA PRO A 154 11.88 2.89 -17.94
C PRO A 154 12.49 3.24 -16.57
N TYR A 155 11.96 2.66 -15.49
CA TYR A 155 12.22 3.07 -14.10
C TYR A 155 13.69 2.97 -13.69
N GLU A 156 14.49 2.17 -14.39
CA GLU A 156 15.95 2.08 -14.20
C GLU A 156 16.66 3.42 -14.47
N TYR A 157 16.11 4.23 -15.38
CA TYR A 157 16.60 5.56 -15.74
C TYR A 157 15.87 6.69 -14.99
N GLY A 158 14.95 6.33 -14.08
CA GLY A 158 14.11 7.24 -13.32
C GLY A 158 12.63 7.22 -13.73
N LEU A 159 11.80 7.91 -12.94
CA LEU A 159 10.34 7.88 -13.08
C LEU A 159 9.75 9.00 -13.96
N GLY A 160 10.60 9.94 -14.41
CA GLY A 160 10.14 11.20 -15.01
C GLY A 160 9.48 12.13 -13.98
N ASN A 161 8.79 13.17 -14.47
CA ASN A 161 8.26 14.25 -13.60
C ASN A 161 6.79 14.04 -13.18
N GLN A 162 6.18 12.92 -13.55
CA GLN A 162 4.77 12.61 -13.24
C GLN A 162 4.69 11.54 -12.14
N THR A 163 5.26 11.86 -10.97
CA THR A 163 5.11 11.01 -9.79
C THR A 163 4.06 11.57 -8.84
N LEU A 164 3.42 10.69 -8.06
CA LEU A 164 2.51 11.03 -6.98
C LEU A 164 3.13 12.07 -6.04
N THR A 165 4.41 11.86 -5.70
CA THR A 165 5.16 12.74 -4.80
C THR A 165 5.44 14.11 -5.41
N GLN A 166 5.75 14.19 -6.71
CA GLN A 166 5.89 15.48 -7.41
C GLN A 166 4.55 16.23 -7.43
N MET A 167 3.45 15.54 -7.75
CA MET A 167 2.12 16.16 -7.77
C MET A 167 1.70 16.70 -6.39
N LEU A 168 2.02 15.98 -5.32
CA LEU A 168 1.74 16.43 -3.95
C LEU A 168 2.62 17.63 -3.57
N TYR A 169 3.91 17.58 -3.90
CA TYR A 169 4.84 18.69 -3.70
C TYR A 169 4.36 19.97 -4.39
N ASP A 170 4.01 19.87 -5.68
CA ASP A 170 3.49 20.99 -6.48
C ASP A 170 2.15 21.54 -5.92
N SER A 171 1.43 20.72 -5.14
CA SER A 171 0.20 21.11 -4.42
C SER A 171 0.45 21.72 -3.05
N GLY A 172 1.71 21.89 -2.64
CA GLY A 172 2.11 22.50 -1.37
C GLY A 172 2.33 21.51 -0.23
N TYR A 173 2.33 20.20 -0.49
CA TYR A 173 2.67 19.22 0.56
C TYR A 173 4.16 19.26 0.90
N ALA A 174 4.49 19.00 2.15
CA ALA A 174 5.83 18.54 2.51
C ALA A 174 5.94 17.04 2.20
N VAL A 175 7.02 16.61 1.54
CA VAL A 175 7.15 15.24 1.03
C VAL A 175 8.47 14.63 1.48
N ALA A 176 8.42 13.48 2.15
CA ALA A 176 9.62 12.78 2.59
C ALA A 176 9.61 11.28 2.28
N HIS A 177 10.81 10.72 2.06
CA HIS A 177 11.02 9.30 1.87
C HIS A 177 11.95 8.73 2.93
N PHE A 178 11.56 7.60 3.49
CA PHE A 178 12.36 6.83 4.42
C PHE A 178 12.46 5.40 3.88
N GLY A 179 13.68 4.94 3.58
CA GLY A 179 14.01 3.52 3.48
C GLY A 179 14.44 3.10 2.09
N LYS A 180 14.07 1.90 1.69
CA LYS A 180 14.43 1.33 0.38
C LYS A 180 13.93 2.26 -0.73
N TRP A 181 14.78 2.61 -1.69
CA TRP A 181 14.36 3.37 -2.88
C TRP A 181 14.08 2.42 -4.06
N HIS A 182 15.13 1.80 -4.61
CA HIS A 182 15.06 0.77 -5.65
C HIS A 182 14.41 1.21 -6.97
N LEU A 183 14.55 2.49 -7.36
CA LEU A 183 13.95 3.09 -8.57
C LEU A 183 14.95 3.84 -9.44
N GLY A 184 16.20 3.37 -9.50
CA GLY A 184 17.25 3.98 -10.32
C GLY A 184 17.62 5.38 -9.83
N LYS A 185 17.45 6.40 -10.70
CA LYS A 185 17.80 7.80 -10.42
C LYS A 185 17.19 8.26 -9.09
N LYS A 186 18.02 8.87 -8.25
CA LYS A 186 17.64 9.37 -6.93
C LYS A 186 17.36 10.88 -6.99
N PRO A 187 16.49 11.42 -6.11
CA PRO A 187 16.52 12.83 -5.75
C PRO A 187 17.92 13.20 -5.24
N ASP A 188 18.47 14.33 -5.67
CA ASP A 188 19.68 14.90 -5.09
C ASP A 188 19.47 16.37 -4.76
N ALA A 189 20.36 16.96 -3.95
CA ALA A 189 20.21 18.34 -3.51
C ALA A 189 20.26 19.36 -4.67
N SER A 190 20.81 18.97 -5.82
CA SER A 190 20.88 19.79 -7.04
C SER A 190 19.67 19.63 -7.96
N SER A 191 18.82 18.65 -7.71
CA SER A 191 17.62 18.36 -8.49
C SER A 191 16.59 17.69 -7.58
N PRO A 192 15.56 18.42 -7.11
CA PRO A 192 14.45 17.86 -6.33
C PRO A 192 13.55 17.02 -7.23
N VAL A 193 14.12 15.97 -7.82
CA VAL A 193 13.42 15.05 -8.70
C VAL A 193 12.38 14.31 -7.86
N TYR A 194 11.18 14.19 -8.39
CA TYR A 194 10.04 13.52 -7.75
C TYR A 194 9.49 14.27 -6.52
N GLY A 195 9.88 15.53 -6.28
CA GLY A 195 9.25 16.40 -5.29
C GLY A 195 9.50 16.02 -3.83
N PHE A 196 10.66 15.45 -3.50
CA PHE A 196 11.01 15.16 -2.10
C PHE A 196 11.74 16.33 -1.45
N ASP A 197 11.24 16.82 -0.30
CA ASP A 197 11.97 17.73 0.60
C ASP A 197 13.10 16.98 1.34
N MET A 198 12.91 15.67 1.59
CA MET A 198 13.89 14.83 2.28
C MET A 198 13.84 13.38 1.78
N LEU A 199 15.02 12.78 1.63
CA LEU A 199 15.17 11.35 1.40
C LEU A 199 16.21 10.79 2.36
N VAL A 200 15.78 9.84 3.20
CA VAL A 200 16.65 9.03 4.06
C VAL A 200 16.66 7.63 3.49
N GLU A 201 17.72 7.28 2.76
CA GLU A 201 17.95 5.91 2.34
C GLU A 201 18.69 5.17 3.45
N THR A 202 18.19 3.98 3.76
CA THR A 202 18.97 2.98 4.47
C THR A 202 19.27 1.87 3.48
N HIS A 203 20.47 1.33 3.49
CA HIS A 203 20.74 0.05 2.84
C HIS A 203 20.44 -1.07 3.84
N ALA A 204 19.93 -2.20 3.35
CA ALA A 204 19.91 -3.47 4.08
C ALA A 204 21.36 -3.97 4.25
N SER A 205 22.23 -3.17 4.87
CA SER A 205 23.56 -3.62 5.25
C SER A 205 23.37 -4.73 6.29
N LEU A 206 24.01 -5.86 6.05
CA LEU A 206 24.09 -7.06 6.92
C LEU A 206 24.48 -6.74 8.38
N ASN A 207 24.89 -5.51 8.66
CA ASN A 207 25.18 -4.98 10.00
C ASN A 207 23.92 -4.65 10.82
N GLY A 208 22.70 -4.81 10.27
CA GLY A 208 21.43 -4.49 10.94
C GLY A 208 21.14 -5.28 12.22
N CYS A 209 21.83 -6.40 12.43
CA CYS A 209 21.81 -7.13 13.71
C CYS A 209 22.65 -6.48 14.83
N MET A 210 23.53 -5.51 14.52
CA MET A 210 24.43 -4.89 15.50
C MET A 210 23.85 -3.66 16.21
N GLN A 211 22.54 -3.43 16.15
CA GLN A 211 21.93 -2.31 16.87
C GLN A 211 21.38 -2.78 18.22
N ALA A 212 21.98 -2.25 19.29
CA ALA A 212 21.87 -2.68 20.69
C ALA A 212 20.44 -2.79 21.27
N SER A 213 19.44 -2.22 20.62
CA SER A 213 18.03 -2.16 21.03
C SER A 213 17.20 -3.37 20.64
N GLY A 214 17.65 -4.14 19.63
CA GLY A 214 17.01 -5.37 19.16
C GLY A 214 15.59 -5.23 18.61
N LEU A 215 15.19 -4.04 18.12
CA LEU A 215 13.91 -3.83 17.41
C LEU A 215 14.03 -4.02 15.89
N GLY A 216 15.14 -4.58 15.41
CA GLY A 216 15.31 -4.97 14.01
C GLY A 216 15.93 -3.92 13.10
N ILE A 217 16.13 -4.32 11.84
CA ILE A 217 16.91 -3.55 10.85
C ILE A 217 16.28 -2.20 10.49
N ASP A 218 14.96 -2.06 10.64
CA ASP A 218 14.21 -0.85 10.30
C ASP A 218 14.03 0.10 11.50
N GLU A 219 14.61 -0.19 12.67
CA GLU A 219 14.39 0.65 13.86
C GLU A 219 14.79 2.12 13.65
N ARG A 220 15.99 2.36 13.10
CA ARG A 220 16.47 3.72 12.81
C ARG A 220 15.62 4.39 11.76
N LEU A 221 15.11 3.62 10.82
CA LEU A 221 14.27 4.11 9.75
C LEU A 221 12.97 4.72 10.30
N PHE A 222 12.24 3.96 11.12
CA PHE A 222 11.03 4.45 11.76
C PHE A 222 11.32 5.59 12.75
N SER A 223 12.46 5.56 13.44
CA SER A 223 12.89 6.66 14.32
C SER A 223 13.12 7.96 13.53
N ALA A 224 13.74 7.88 12.34
CA ALA A 224 13.95 9.04 11.46
C ALA A 224 12.62 9.62 10.95
N ALA A 225 11.66 8.77 10.59
CA ALA A 225 10.32 9.22 10.19
C ALA A 225 9.60 9.96 11.33
N ILE A 226 9.65 9.44 12.57
CA ILE A 226 9.05 10.10 13.74
C ILE A 226 9.75 11.44 14.05
N ALA A 227 11.08 11.48 13.97
CA ALA A 227 11.85 12.70 14.17
C ALA A 227 11.48 13.76 13.12
N TRP A 228 11.37 13.36 11.85
CA TRP A 228 10.96 14.27 10.78
C TRP A 228 9.55 14.81 10.99
N LEU A 229 8.58 13.98 11.37
CA LEU A 229 7.22 14.45 11.69
C LEU A 229 7.25 15.50 12.81
N THR A 230 8.08 15.28 13.83
CA THR A 230 8.24 16.23 14.94
C THR A 230 8.81 17.56 14.43
N SER A 231 9.89 17.53 13.66
CA SER A 231 10.52 18.73 13.10
C SER A 231 9.61 19.47 12.11
N HIS A 232 8.90 18.74 11.25
CA HIS A 232 7.93 19.30 10.30
C HIS A 232 6.87 20.13 11.03
N LEU A 233 6.28 19.58 12.11
CA LEU A 233 5.28 20.30 12.89
C LEU A 233 5.85 21.50 13.67
N GLN A 234 7.13 21.49 14.01
CA GLN A 234 7.80 22.64 14.63
C GLN A 234 8.05 23.78 13.62
N VAL A 235 8.34 23.43 12.38
CA VAL A 235 8.63 24.40 11.31
C VAL A 235 7.32 24.94 10.70
N ASP A 236 6.40 24.07 10.33
CA ASP A 236 5.13 24.43 9.68
C ASP A 236 4.04 23.37 9.93
N ALA A 237 3.33 23.50 11.05
CA ALA A 237 2.21 22.63 11.39
C ALA A 237 0.97 22.78 10.47
N ALA A 238 0.90 23.85 9.68
CA ALA A 238 -0.22 24.10 8.77
C ALA A 238 -0.04 23.36 7.43
N ARG A 239 1.21 23.23 6.96
CA ARG A 239 1.56 22.53 5.73
C ARG A 239 1.25 21.03 5.85
N PRO A 240 0.40 20.46 4.97
CA PRO A 240 0.12 19.04 4.99
C PRO A 240 1.34 18.25 4.52
N PHE A 241 1.44 16.98 4.92
CA PHE A 241 2.58 16.14 4.54
C PHE A 241 2.19 14.83 3.87
N TYR A 242 3.12 14.29 3.09
CA TYR A 242 3.12 12.92 2.57
C TYR A 242 4.46 12.28 2.92
N ILE A 243 4.45 11.13 3.58
CA ILE A 243 5.67 10.36 3.82
C ILE A 243 5.54 8.93 3.31
N ASN A 244 6.59 8.47 2.63
CA ASN A 244 6.84 7.07 2.36
C ASN A 244 7.72 6.49 3.48
N VAL A 245 7.29 5.41 4.10
CA VAL A 245 8.11 4.61 5.02
C VAL A 245 8.23 3.20 4.44
N TRP A 246 9.34 2.94 3.75
CA TRP A 246 9.57 1.72 2.97
C TRP A 246 10.64 0.87 3.65
N PRO A 247 10.26 0.10 4.69
CA PRO A 247 11.17 -0.81 5.39
C PRO A 247 11.78 -1.85 4.45
N HIS A 248 12.92 -2.42 4.86
CA HIS A 248 13.54 -3.55 4.18
C HIS A 248 13.01 -4.88 4.70
N THR A 249 12.37 -4.93 5.87
CA THR A 249 11.83 -6.17 6.41
C THR A 249 10.59 -6.66 5.62
N PRO A 250 10.45 -7.97 5.36
CA PRO A 250 11.37 -9.08 5.68
C PRO A 250 12.27 -9.50 4.49
N HIS A 251 12.61 -8.62 3.56
CA HIS A 251 13.51 -8.94 2.44
C HIS A 251 14.86 -9.50 2.93
N ASP A 252 15.45 -10.33 2.09
CA ASP A 252 16.78 -10.88 2.32
C ASP A 252 17.84 -9.78 2.50
N PRO A 253 18.77 -9.90 3.48
CA PRO A 253 18.91 -10.96 4.47
C PRO A 253 17.94 -10.84 5.65
N VAL A 254 17.14 -11.87 5.88
CA VAL A 254 16.29 -11.96 7.08
C VAL A 254 17.16 -12.28 8.29
N PHE A 255 17.26 -11.34 9.24
CA PHE A 255 17.86 -11.50 10.58
C PHE A 255 18.85 -12.67 10.74
N THR A 256 20.13 -12.40 10.50
CA THR A 256 21.20 -13.39 10.63
C THR A 256 21.69 -13.58 12.06
N CYS A 257 21.37 -12.67 12.99
CA CYS A 257 21.79 -12.76 14.38
C CYS A 257 21.14 -13.93 15.12
N GLN A 258 21.91 -14.51 16.05
CA GLN A 258 21.46 -15.57 16.92
C GLN A 258 20.25 -15.12 17.73
N VAL A 259 19.21 -15.96 17.66
CA VAL A 259 17.87 -15.74 18.22
C VAL A 259 17.93 -15.47 19.73
N GLU A 260 18.97 -15.95 20.41
CA GLU A 260 19.15 -15.80 21.86
C GLU A 260 19.59 -14.40 22.32
N GLN A 261 20.18 -13.56 21.45
CA GLN A 261 20.73 -12.26 21.84
C GLN A 261 19.80 -11.07 21.55
N ALA A 262 18.72 -11.28 20.80
CA ALA A 262 17.81 -10.20 20.44
C ALA A 262 16.91 -9.82 21.63
N SER A 263 17.05 -8.58 22.10
CA SER A 263 16.20 -7.79 23.02
C SER A 263 14.93 -8.43 23.60
N THR A 264 14.72 -8.21 24.91
CA THR A 264 13.49 -8.55 25.65
C THR A 264 12.22 -7.86 25.11
N ALA A 265 12.36 -6.83 24.27
CA ALA A 265 11.24 -6.07 23.71
C ALA A 265 10.52 -6.79 22.57
N LEU A 266 11.21 -7.67 21.85
CA LEU A 266 10.55 -8.55 20.89
C LEU A 266 9.89 -9.70 21.66
N PRO A 267 8.69 -10.17 21.25
CA PRO A 267 8.08 -11.33 21.87
C PRO A 267 9.11 -12.45 21.95
N LYS A 268 9.28 -13.04 23.14
CA LYS A 268 9.92 -14.35 23.25
C LYS A 268 9.06 -15.25 22.38
N GLN A 269 9.54 -15.51 21.16
CA GLN A 269 8.92 -16.52 20.37
C GLN A 269 9.26 -17.83 21.08
N PRO A 270 8.28 -18.70 21.36
CA PRO A 270 8.59 -20.00 21.93
C PRO A 270 9.64 -20.68 21.04
N PRO A 271 10.36 -21.72 21.52
CA PRO A 271 10.91 -22.69 20.58
C PRO A 271 9.77 -23.05 19.62
N PHE A 272 9.91 -22.63 18.36
CA PHE A 272 8.83 -22.72 17.39
C PHE A 272 8.64 -24.21 17.15
N ASP A 273 7.49 -24.72 17.54
CA ASP A 273 6.98 -25.99 17.07
C ASP A 273 5.69 -25.66 16.32
N PHE A 274 5.86 -25.23 15.07
CA PHE A 274 4.73 -25.05 14.17
C PHE A 274 4.41 -26.38 13.49
N ASP A 275 3.12 -26.63 13.27
CA ASP A 275 2.66 -27.74 12.47
C ASP A 275 2.60 -27.35 11.00
N ILE A 276 3.32 -28.08 10.15
CA ILE A 276 3.29 -27.87 8.69
C ILE A 276 1.87 -27.97 8.12
N ARG A 277 0.98 -28.74 8.76
CA ARG A 277 -0.41 -28.95 8.32
C ARG A 277 -1.28 -27.70 8.43
N ASP A 278 -0.86 -26.70 9.21
CA ASP A 278 -1.58 -25.43 9.33
C ASP A 278 -1.41 -24.52 8.11
N PHE A 279 -0.49 -24.87 7.21
CA PHE A 279 -0.23 -24.11 5.99
C PHE A 279 -0.87 -24.75 4.76
N GLY A 280 -1.16 -23.94 3.74
CA GLY A 280 -1.61 -24.45 2.44
C GLY A 280 -0.52 -25.23 1.68
N ALA A 281 -0.93 -26.06 0.73
CA ALA A 281 -0.08 -27.03 0.02
C ALA A 281 1.24 -26.45 -0.56
N ASN A 282 1.22 -25.22 -1.09
CA ASN A 282 2.43 -24.58 -1.63
C ASN A 282 3.49 -24.33 -0.56
N MET A 283 3.07 -23.90 0.63
CA MET A 283 3.98 -23.64 1.74
C MET A 283 4.45 -24.95 2.37
N GLN A 284 3.58 -25.96 2.47
CA GLN A 284 4.00 -27.30 2.87
C GLN A 284 5.11 -27.85 1.94
N ALA A 285 4.97 -27.66 0.63
CA ALA A 285 6.00 -28.07 -0.32
C ALA A 285 7.32 -27.29 -0.12
N LYS A 286 7.26 -25.97 0.10
CA LYS A 286 8.44 -25.14 0.38
C LYS A 286 9.18 -25.61 1.64
N LEU A 287 8.45 -25.89 2.71
CA LEU A 287 9.01 -26.34 3.99
C LEU A 287 9.68 -27.72 3.85
N LYS A 288 9.04 -28.68 3.17
CA LYS A 288 9.64 -30.00 2.90
C LYS A 288 10.94 -29.90 2.10
N LEU A 289 10.96 -29.08 1.04
CA LEU A 289 12.17 -28.87 0.24
C LEU A 289 13.29 -28.21 1.03
N ALA A 290 12.96 -27.32 1.97
CA ALA A 290 13.94 -26.73 2.88
C ALA A 290 14.52 -27.80 3.83
N GLU A 291 13.68 -28.67 4.40
CA GLU A 291 14.12 -29.79 5.26
C GLU A 291 15.01 -30.78 4.50
N GLU A 292 14.64 -31.16 3.28
CA GLU A 292 15.44 -32.03 2.40
C GLU A 292 16.82 -31.45 2.09
N ALA A 293 16.95 -30.12 2.09
CA ALA A 293 18.23 -29.42 1.94
C ALA A 293 18.97 -29.18 3.25
N GLY A 294 18.51 -29.77 4.36
CA GLY A 294 19.14 -29.66 5.68
C GLY A 294 18.85 -28.36 6.43
N ILE A 295 17.85 -27.57 6.01
CA ILE A 295 17.44 -26.37 6.74
C ILE A 295 16.53 -26.77 7.90
N ASN A 296 16.85 -26.28 9.10
CA ASN A 296 15.93 -26.36 10.24
C ASN A 296 14.78 -25.34 10.05
N THR A 297 13.65 -25.83 9.53
CA THR A 297 12.46 -25.02 9.18
C THR A 297 11.84 -24.33 10.39
N GLN A 298 11.83 -24.96 11.56
CA GLN A 298 11.34 -24.37 12.81
C GLN A 298 12.13 -23.11 13.18
N VAL A 299 13.46 -23.20 13.15
CA VAL A 299 14.36 -22.07 13.41
C VAL A 299 14.20 -20.98 12.34
N ALA A 300 14.13 -21.38 11.07
CA ALA A 300 13.99 -20.44 9.96
C ALA A 300 12.66 -19.65 10.00
N MET A 301 11.54 -20.33 10.24
CA MET A 301 10.24 -19.70 10.42
C MET A 301 10.24 -18.77 11.64
N GLY A 302 10.84 -19.21 12.74
CA GLY A 302 10.96 -18.39 13.95
C GLY A 302 11.73 -17.08 13.70
N ARG A 303 12.82 -17.12 12.92
CA ARG A 303 13.57 -15.92 12.52
C ARG A 303 12.74 -15.01 11.60
N TYR A 304 12.05 -15.59 10.62
CA TYR A 304 11.17 -14.85 9.72
C TYR A 304 10.06 -14.11 10.48
N LEU A 305 9.32 -14.81 11.34
CA LEU A 305 8.22 -14.23 12.11
C LEU A 305 8.71 -13.22 13.14
N ARG A 306 9.93 -13.38 13.67
CA ARG A 306 10.57 -12.36 14.51
C ARG A 306 10.85 -11.08 13.71
N ALA A 307 11.27 -11.18 12.46
CA ALA A 307 11.43 -10.03 11.58
C ALA A 307 10.09 -9.32 11.33
N VAL A 308 9.06 -10.08 10.96
CA VAL A 308 7.69 -9.54 10.75
C VAL A 308 7.16 -8.86 12.02
N SER A 309 7.35 -9.46 13.20
CA SER A 309 6.98 -8.82 14.48
C SER A 309 7.80 -7.56 14.78
N ALA A 310 9.08 -7.51 14.41
CA ALA A 310 9.90 -6.32 14.58
C ALA A 310 9.39 -5.15 13.69
N LEU A 311 9.00 -5.44 12.45
CA LEU A 311 8.33 -4.46 11.59
C LEU A 311 7.02 -3.95 12.23
N ASP A 312 6.18 -4.87 12.72
CA ASP A 312 4.92 -4.52 13.38
C ASP A 312 5.13 -3.62 14.60
N ILE A 313 6.15 -3.90 15.43
CA ILE A 313 6.50 -3.08 16.60
C ILE A 313 6.97 -1.68 16.17
N ASN A 314 7.79 -1.58 15.13
CA ASN A 314 8.22 -0.29 14.61
C ASN A 314 7.08 0.51 13.99
N PHE A 315 6.14 -0.16 13.32
CA PHE A 315 4.87 0.44 12.89
C PHE A 315 4.09 0.98 14.09
N GLY A 316 3.99 0.20 15.18
CA GLY A 316 3.40 0.64 16.45
C GLY A 316 4.07 1.90 17.03
N ARG A 317 5.41 1.99 16.97
CA ARG A 317 6.16 3.18 17.40
C ARG A 317 5.80 4.42 16.57
N LEU A 318 5.67 4.27 15.26
CA LEU A 318 5.24 5.37 14.38
C LEU A 318 3.82 5.82 14.71
N MET A 319 2.87 4.89 14.87
CA MET A 319 1.49 5.21 15.25
C MET A 319 1.43 5.92 16.60
N ALA A 320 2.19 5.46 17.60
CA ALA A 320 2.29 6.11 18.90
C ALA A 320 2.94 7.50 18.83
N GLY A 321 3.95 7.68 17.96
CA GLY A 321 4.55 8.98 17.67
C GLY A 321 3.53 9.95 17.08
N MET A 322 2.75 9.51 16.09
CA MET A 322 1.68 10.31 15.49
C MET A 322 0.59 10.68 16.50
N GLU A 323 0.22 9.78 17.41
CA GLU A 323 -0.75 10.06 18.49
C GLU A 323 -0.22 11.14 19.44
N LYS A 324 1.05 11.04 19.87
CA LYS A 324 1.69 12.08 20.69
C LYS A 324 1.71 13.45 20.01
N LEU A 325 1.89 13.47 18.69
CA LEU A 325 1.87 14.66 17.85
C LEU A 325 0.45 15.12 17.46
N ARG A 326 -0.60 14.44 17.95
CA ARG A 326 -2.02 14.72 17.66
C ARG A 326 -2.39 14.67 16.17
N LEU A 327 -1.69 13.83 15.41
CA LEU A 327 -1.87 13.67 13.97
C LEU A 327 -2.94 12.63 13.59
N GLN A 328 -3.45 11.87 14.55
CA GLN A 328 -4.26 10.68 14.30
C GLN A 328 -5.56 10.96 13.54
N ASN A 329 -6.19 12.13 13.68
CA ASN A 329 -7.49 12.39 13.05
C ASN A 329 -7.39 12.97 11.64
N ASP A 330 -6.27 13.62 11.32
CA ASP A 330 -6.05 14.33 10.06
C ASP A 330 -5.13 13.57 9.11
N THR A 331 -4.74 12.35 9.46
CA THR A 331 -3.76 11.56 8.69
C THR A 331 -4.36 10.26 8.19
N VAL A 332 -4.26 10.06 6.88
CA VAL A 332 -4.52 8.78 6.23
C VAL A 332 -3.28 7.91 6.40
N VAL A 333 -3.46 6.74 7.02
CA VAL A 333 -2.39 5.75 7.16
C VAL A 333 -2.70 4.56 6.26
N VAL A 334 -1.74 4.20 5.42
CA VAL A 334 -1.81 3.05 4.52
C VAL A 334 -0.68 2.09 4.86
N PHE A 335 -1.01 0.81 4.98
CA PHE A 335 -0.03 -0.27 5.03
C PHE A 335 -0.24 -1.21 3.84
N THR A 336 0.84 -1.54 3.14
CA THR A 336 0.83 -2.56 2.09
C THR A 336 2.20 -3.21 1.88
N SER A 337 2.34 -4.06 0.86
CA SER A 337 3.62 -4.57 0.39
C SER A 337 3.81 -4.29 -1.10
N ASP A 338 5.05 -4.21 -1.55
CA ASP A 338 5.38 -4.04 -2.95
C ASP A 338 5.11 -5.30 -3.80
N HIS A 339 5.14 -6.51 -3.25
CA HIS A 339 4.70 -7.73 -3.93
C HIS A 339 4.52 -8.89 -2.94
N GLY A 340 4.20 -10.09 -3.47
CA GLY A 340 4.09 -11.31 -2.68
C GLY A 340 5.41 -11.78 -2.06
N PRO A 341 5.37 -12.84 -1.24
CA PRO A 341 6.54 -13.27 -0.47
C PRO A 341 7.60 -13.87 -1.38
N ASP A 342 8.86 -13.80 -0.95
CA ASP A 342 9.94 -14.49 -1.65
C ASP A 342 9.75 -16.02 -1.57
N VAL A 343 9.83 -16.66 -2.73
CA VAL A 343 9.68 -18.11 -2.90
C VAL A 343 11.01 -18.82 -3.11
N THR A 344 12.11 -18.07 -3.18
CA THR A 344 13.46 -18.65 -3.20
C THR A 344 13.80 -19.13 -1.80
N THR A 345 13.95 -20.45 -1.65
CA THR A 345 14.79 -20.99 -0.59
C THR A 345 16.21 -21.04 -1.14
N SER A 346 17.24 -21.08 -0.28
CA SER A 346 18.65 -21.29 -0.69
C SER A 346 18.85 -22.57 -1.52
N VAL A 347 17.84 -23.43 -1.51
CA VAL A 347 17.60 -24.56 -2.39
C VAL A 347 16.91 -24.01 -3.62
N GLY A 348 17.55 -23.99 -4.79
CA GLY A 348 17.04 -23.38 -6.02
C GLY A 348 15.69 -23.91 -6.50
N VAL A 349 14.59 -23.53 -5.84
CA VAL A 349 13.23 -23.88 -6.22
C VAL A 349 12.60 -22.69 -6.92
N THR A 350 13.19 -22.33 -8.06
CA THR A 350 12.40 -21.79 -9.16
C THR A 350 12.34 -22.84 -10.26
N THR A 351 11.41 -23.79 -10.16
CA THR A 351 10.55 -24.21 -11.28
C THR A 351 9.61 -25.36 -10.92
N LEU A 352 8.31 -25.07 -10.97
CA LEU A 352 7.39 -25.99 -11.62
C LEU A 352 7.83 -26.09 -13.10
N ARG A 353 8.46 -27.21 -13.46
CA ARG A 353 8.73 -27.70 -14.84
C ARG A 353 9.35 -26.69 -15.83
N ARG A 354 10.61 -26.97 -16.17
CA ARG A 354 11.44 -26.45 -17.30
C ARG A 354 12.16 -25.12 -17.04
N GLY A 355 13.50 -25.22 -16.93
CA GLY A 355 14.42 -24.09 -16.99
C GLY A 355 14.87 -23.65 -15.60
N VAL A 356 15.93 -24.29 -15.11
CA VAL A 356 16.59 -24.00 -13.85
C VAL A 356 17.11 -22.55 -13.88
N HIS A 357 16.54 -21.68 -13.05
CA HIS A 357 17.26 -20.50 -12.59
C HIS A 357 17.73 -20.80 -11.17
N GLU A 358 18.99 -21.23 -11.02
CA GLU A 358 19.67 -21.20 -9.73
C GLU A 358 19.80 -19.73 -9.31
N PHE A 359 18.87 -19.24 -8.50
CA PHE A 359 19.14 -18.05 -7.70
C PHE A 359 19.96 -18.49 -6.48
N SER A 360 21.25 -18.68 -6.69
CA SER A 360 22.22 -18.92 -5.62
C SER A 360 22.32 -17.66 -4.75
N GLY A 361 22.04 -17.76 -3.44
CA GLY A 361 22.44 -16.74 -2.46
C GLY A 361 21.38 -16.26 -1.46
N ALA A 362 20.10 -16.62 -1.62
CA ALA A 362 19.05 -16.18 -0.70
C ALA A 362 19.16 -16.86 0.67
N SER A 363 18.96 -16.12 1.77
CA SER A 363 19.02 -16.66 3.14
C SER A 363 18.04 -17.82 3.34
N PRO A 364 18.42 -18.88 4.08
CA PRO A 364 17.52 -19.99 4.40
C PRO A 364 16.35 -19.58 5.30
N TYR A 365 16.29 -18.31 5.72
CA TYR A 365 15.30 -17.76 6.63
C TYR A 365 14.13 -17.05 5.94
N LEU A 366 14.08 -17.04 4.59
CA LEU A 366 12.93 -16.50 3.84
C LEU A 366 11.74 -17.46 3.91
N MET A 367 10.88 -17.28 4.91
CA MET A 367 9.73 -18.17 5.18
C MET A 367 8.36 -17.50 4.96
N GLY A 368 8.30 -16.52 4.05
CA GLY A 368 7.05 -15.83 3.72
C GLY A 368 5.95 -16.73 3.14
N TYR A 369 4.71 -16.38 3.45
CA TYR A 369 3.50 -17.14 3.19
C TYR A 369 2.49 -16.35 2.35
N ALA A 370 2.07 -16.92 1.23
CA ALA A 370 1.10 -16.32 0.32
C ALA A 370 -0.37 -16.58 0.71
N GLY A 371 -0.66 -17.14 1.88
CA GLY A 371 -2.04 -17.39 2.32
C GLY A 371 -2.76 -18.47 1.49
N GLY A 372 -2.03 -19.51 1.06
CA GLY A 372 -2.55 -20.58 0.21
C GLY A 372 -2.67 -20.23 -1.28
N LEU A 373 -2.37 -18.98 -1.66
CA LEU A 373 -2.36 -18.55 -3.05
C LEU A 373 -1.22 -19.20 -3.83
N ARG A 374 -1.39 -19.34 -5.14
CA ARG A 374 -0.39 -19.91 -6.04
C ARG A 374 0.73 -18.90 -6.28
N GLY A 375 1.98 -19.36 -6.20
CA GLY A 375 3.16 -18.56 -6.54
C GLY A 375 3.60 -17.59 -5.44
N GLY A 376 4.51 -16.70 -5.81
CA GLY A 376 5.11 -15.66 -4.97
C GLY A 376 5.89 -14.68 -5.82
N LYS A 377 6.86 -13.98 -5.23
CA LYS A 377 7.80 -13.10 -5.95
C LYS A 377 8.28 -13.75 -7.26
N PHE A 378 8.46 -12.95 -8.29
CA PHE A 378 8.78 -13.35 -9.67
C PHE A 378 7.66 -14.05 -10.46
N THR A 379 6.52 -14.39 -9.86
CA THR A 379 5.40 -15.02 -10.59
C THR A 379 4.24 -14.06 -10.83
N ASN A 380 3.49 -14.26 -11.93
CA ASN A 380 2.25 -13.53 -12.22
C ASN A 380 1.00 -14.18 -11.60
N PHE A 381 1.18 -15.17 -10.73
CA PHE A 381 0.07 -15.78 -10.01
C PHE A 381 -0.37 -14.90 -8.84
N ASP A 382 -1.55 -15.18 -8.29
CA ASP A 382 -2.12 -14.43 -7.16
C ASP A 382 -1.14 -14.28 -5.99
N GLY A 383 -0.35 -15.30 -5.67
CA GLY A 383 0.62 -15.25 -4.57
C GLY A 383 1.79 -14.29 -4.82
N GLY A 384 2.08 -13.90 -6.07
CA GLY A 384 3.13 -12.95 -6.42
C GLY A 384 2.67 -11.49 -6.53
N LEU A 385 1.38 -11.27 -6.86
CA LEU A 385 0.83 -9.94 -7.08
C LEU A 385 -0.17 -9.51 -6.01
N ARG A 386 -0.84 -10.43 -5.31
CA ARG A 386 -1.75 -10.06 -4.22
C ARG A 386 -0.94 -9.78 -2.96
N ALA A 387 -1.18 -8.63 -2.34
CA ALA A 387 -0.49 -8.16 -1.15
C ALA A 387 -1.49 -7.74 -0.07
N PRO A 388 -1.08 -7.70 1.22
CA PRO A 388 -1.89 -7.05 2.24
C PRO A 388 -2.08 -5.57 1.88
N PHE A 389 -3.26 -5.02 2.11
CA PHE A 389 -3.57 -3.60 1.95
C PHE A 389 -4.59 -3.17 3.00
N ILE A 390 -4.19 -2.22 3.85
CA ILE A 390 -5.01 -1.70 4.95
C ILE A 390 -4.96 -0.18 4.89
N VAL A 391 -6.13 0.46 4.94
CA VAL A 391 -6.26 1.92 4.95
C VAL A 391 -7.04 2.35 6.20
N ARG A 392 -6.52 3.34 6.92
CA ARG A 392 -7.19 3.90 8.10
C ARG A 392 -7.23 5.42 8.01
N TRP A 393 -8.45 5.97 8.02
CA TRP A 393 -8.74 7.40 8.13
C TRP A 393 -9.97 7.60 9.02
N PRO A 394 -9.79 7.95 10.30
CA PRO A 394 -10.87 7.92 11.27
C PRO A 394 -12.00 8.89 10.90
N GLY A 395 -13.23 8.43 11.08
CA GLY A 395 -14.43 9.16 10.65
C GLY A 395 -14.66 9.20 9.14
N ARG A 396 -13.79 8.58 8.32
CA ARG A 396 -13.89 8.54 6.85
C ARG A 396 -13.85 7.13 6.27
N THR A 397 -12.97 6.26 6.79
CA THR A 397 -13.00 4.83 6.53
C THR A 397 -13.96 4.13 7.49
N LEU A 398 -14.65 3.10 7.01
CA LEU A 398 -15.46 2.25 7.88
C LEU A 398 -14.54 1.42 8.77
N CYS A 399 -14.67 1.58 10.09
CA CYS A 399 -14.01 0.71 11.07
C CYS A 399 -14.53 -0.73 10.90
N HIS A 400 -13.63 -1.71 11.03
CA HIS A 400 -13.94 -3.15 10.90
C HIS A 400 -14.48 -3.57 9.53
N ALA A 401 -14.31 -2.77 8.48
CA ALA A 401 -14.77 -3.14 7.15
C ALA A 401 -13.77 -4.07 6.45
N LEU A 402 -14.29 -5.22 5.99
CA LEU A 402 -13.61 -6.07 5.03
C LEU A 402 -14.07 -5.68 3.62
N HIS A 403 -13.13 -5.25 2.77
CA HIS A 403 -13.43 -4.92 1.38
C HIS A 403 -12.95 -6.03 0.44
N ALA A 404 -13.87 -6.58 -0.36
CA ALA A 404 -13.62 -7.72 -1.24
C ALA A 404 -13.54 -7.36 -2.73
N GLN A 405 -13.61 -6.07 -3.08
CA GLN A 405 -13.46 -5.63 -4.48
C GLN A 405 -12.00 -5.74 -4.92
N HIS A 406 -11.80 -5.98 -6.22
CA HIS A 406 -10.49 -5.88 -6.84
C HIS A 406 -10.04 -4.42 -6.80
N CYS A 407 -8.91 -4.17 -6.16
CA CYS A 407 -8.21 -2.89 -6.16
C CYS A 407 -6.78 -3.12 -6.66
N SER A 408 -6.20 -2.13 -7.34
CA SER A 408 -4.82 -2.22 -7.83
C SER A 408 -4.08 -0.91 -7.67
N LEU A 409 -2.75 -0.96 -7.71
CA LEU A 409 -1.88 0.22 -7.77
C LEU A 409 -2.07 1.11 -9.02
N PHE A 410 -2.92 0.70 -9.99
CA PHE A 410 -3.14 1.39 -11.27
C PHE A 410 -4.54 1.96 -11.46
N GLU A 411 -5.39 1.99 -10.44
CA GLU A 411 -6.76 2.47 -10.64
C GLU A 411 -6.77 3.93 -11.11
N ARG A 412 -6.96 4.12 -12.43
CA ARG A 412 -7.29 5.42 -13.01
C ARG A 412 -8.71 5.77 -12.57
N ALA A 413 -8.88 6.97 -12.02
CA ALA A 413 -10.18 7.60 -11.92
C ALA A 413 -10.76 7.71 -13.35
N GLY A 414 -11.81 6.95 -13.61
CA GLY A 414 -12.55 6.95 -14.88
C GLY A 414 -13.58 8.07 -14.95
#